data_AF-L9X2L0-F1
#
_entry.id   AF-L9X2L0-F1
#
_cell.length_a   1.000
_cell.length_b   1.000
_cell.length_c   1.000
_cell.angle_alpha   90.00
_cell.angle_beta   90.00
_cell.angle_gamma   90.00
#
_symmetry.space_group_name_H-M   'P 1'
#
loop_
_entity.id
_entity.type
_entity.pdbx_description
1 polymer ?
#
loop_
_entity_poly.entity_id
_entity_poly.type
_entity_poly.pdbx_seq_one_letter_code
_entity_poly.pdbx_strand_id
1 'polypeptide(L)'
;MSADDPDGNAVDDVDVDPDQYDALEDADVTMRENEHGLHIADDEVTGVSSQGPTPEDALRNLAEAVRSYREATDDDPGDDWL
;
A
#
# COMPACT_ATOMS: atom_id res chain seq x y z
N MET A 1 4.15 14.17 -29.99
CA MET A 1 3.14 14.28 -28.94
C MET A 1 2.82 12.86 -28.55
N SER A 2 3.65 12.28 -27.69
CA SER A 2 3.41 10.96 -27.12
C SER A 2 2.60 11.13 -25.84
N ALA A 3 1.78 10.13 -25.57
CA ALA A 3 0.74 10.11 -24.56
C ALA A 3 1.25 10.57 -23.19
N ASP A 4 0.42 11.39 -22.57
CA ASP A 4 0.24 11.43 -21.13
C ASP A 4 -0.14 9.99 -20.73
N ASP A 5 0.84 9.20 -20.29
CA ASP A 5 0.60 7.93 -19.60
C ASP A 5 0.40 8.31 -18.12
N PRO A 6 -0.84 8.31 -17.58
CA PRO A 6 -1.05 8.38 -16.15
C PRO A 6 -0.81 6.98 -15.57
N ASP A 7 0.42 6.51 -15.65
CA ASP A 7 0.83 5.28 -14.97
C ASP A 7 0.93 5.60 -13.47
N GLY A 8 -0.20 5.40 -12.79
CA GLY A 8 -0.37 4.93 -11.43
C GLY A 8 0.49 5.54 -10.32
N ASN A 9 -0.12 6.45 -9.54
CA ASN A 9 -0.14 6.33 -8.08
C ASN A 9 -1.19 7.29 -7.52
N ALA A 10 -2.28 6.81 -6.92
CA ALA A 10 -3.29 7.70 -6.32
C ALA A 10 -2.78 8.35 -4.99
N VAL A 11 -1.47 8.27 -4.74
CA VAL A 11 -0.77 8.93 -3.63
C VAL A 11 -0.10 10.24 -4.05
N ASP A 12 0.06 10.59 -5.34
CA ASP A 12 0.76 11.82 -5.76
C ASP A 12 0.11 13.12 -5.23
N ASP A 13 -1.17 13.09 -4.86
CA ASP A 13 -1.88 14.23 -4.25
C ASP A 13 -1.47 14.48 -2.78
N VAL A 14 -0.81 13.51 -2.15
CA VAL A 14 -0.22 13.63 -0.81
C VAL A 14 1.30 13.62 -0.96
N ASP A 15 1.99 14.61 -0.40
CA ASP A 15 3.45 14.80 -0.50
C ASP A 15 4.24 13.73 0.29
N VAL A 16 3.95 12.46 0.03
CA VAL A 16 4.52 11.25 0.64
C VAL A 16 4.72 10.19 -0.43
N ASP A 17 5.90 9.60 -0.44
CA ASP A 17 6.31 8.63 -1.45
C ASP A 17 6.32 7.22 -0.80
N PRO A 18 5.48 6.28 -1.26
CA PRO A 18 5.45 4.91 -0.73
C PRO A 18 6.76 4.16 -0.96
N ASP A 19 7.55 4.52 -1.99
CA ASP A 19 8.81 3.86 -2.34
C ASP A 19 9.89 4.07 -1.27
N GLN A 20 9.67 4.96 -0.31
CA GLN A 20 10.53 5.13 0.87
C GLN A 20 10.51 3.93 1.82
N TYR A 21 9.53 3.04 1.68
CA TYR A 21 9.40 1.82 2.48
C TYR A 21 9.76 0.60 1.62
N ASP A 22 10.78 -0.16 2.02
CA ASP A 22 11.21 -1.38 1.30
C ASP A 22 10.07 -2.39 1.03
N ALA A 23 9.06 -2.44 1.90
CA ALA A 23 7.90 -3.31 1.73
C ALA A 23 6.97 -2.87 0.59
N LEU A 24 7.04 -1.60 0.17
CA LEU A 24 6.15 -0.95 -0.78
C LEU A 24 6.83 -0.55 -2.10
N GLU A 25 8.12 -0.82 -2.30
CA GLU A 25 8.90 -0.45 -3.51
C GLU A 25 8.23 -0.92 -4.83
N ASP A 26 7.46 -2.02 -4.80
CA ASP A 26 6.71 -2.56 -5.94
C ASP A 26 5.19 -2.59 -5.70
N ALA A 27 4.70 -1.86 -4.69
CA ALA A 27 3.27 -1.84 -4.36
C ALA A 27 2.53 -0.82 -5.23
N ASP A 28 1.31 -1.18 -5.64
CA ASP A 28 0.38 -0.24 -6.29
C ASP A 28 -0.47 0.38 -5.19
N VAL A 29 -0.10 1.57 -4.71
CA VAL A 29 -0.69 2.18 -3.53
C VAL A 29 -1.73 3.23 -3.92
N THR A 30 -2.89 3.19 -3.29
CA THR A 30 -3.87 4.28 -3.39
C THR A 30 -4.11 4.91 -2.03
N MET A 31 -4.29 6.22 -2.00
CA MET A 31 -4.58 6.97 -0.78
C MET A 31 -5.99 7.56 -0.85
N ARG A 32 -6.75 7.42 0.24
CA ARG A 32 -8.07 8.06 0.39
C ARG A 32 -8.31 8.54 1.81
N GLU A 33 -9.12 9.57 1.97
CA GLU A 33 -9.57 10.05 3.28
C GLU A 33 -11.00 9.59 3.55
N ASN A 34 -11.29 9.15 4.78
CA ASN A 34 -12.65 8.79 5.20
C ASN A 34 -13.41 9.96 5.87
N GLU A 35 -14.68 9.76 6.18
CA GLU A 35 -15.54 10.77 6.82
C GLU A 35 -15.08 11.21 8.22
N HIS A 36 -14.14 10.48 8.82
CA HIS A 36 -13.54 10.77 10.11
C HIS A 36 -12.19 11.51 10.00
N GLY A 37 -11.75 11.84 8.79
CA GLY A 37 -10.46 12.52 8.55
C GLY A 37 -9.25 11.60 8.73
N LEU A 38 -9.42 10.29 8.59
CA LEU A 38 -8.30 9.35 8.59
C LEU A 38 -7.86 9.07 7.16
N HIS A 39 -6.55 9.04 6.97
CA HIS A 39 -5.92 8.60 5.73
C HIS A 39 -5.88 7.08 5.70
N ILE A 40 -6.25 6.51 4.57
CA ILE A 40 -6.27 5.08 4.31
C ILE A 40 -5.38 4.85 3.10
N ALA A 41 -4.34 4.05 3.28
CA ALA A 41 -3.47 3.57 2.22
C ALA A 41 -3.87 2.13 1.88
N ASP A 42 -4.20 1.87 0.63
CA ASP A 42 -4.60 0.57 0.09
C ASP A 42 -3.51 0.09 -0.88
N ASP A 43 -2.98 -1.13 -0.71
CA ASP A 43 -2.11 -1.80 -1.68
C ASP A 43 -2.98 -2.70 -2.59
N GLU A 44 -3.16 -2.29 -3.84
CA GLU A 44 -3.99 -2.96 -4.83
C GLU A 44 -3.40 -4.32 -5.28
N VAL A 45 -2.11 -4.57 -5.04
CA VAL A 45 -1.44 -5.83 -5.40
C VAL A 45 -1.75 -6.91 -4.36
N THR A 46 -1.61 -6.59 -3.07
CA THR A 46 -1.84 -7.56 -1.98
C THR A 46 -3.26 -7.51 -1.43
N GLY A 47 -4.01 -6.43 -1.69
CA GLY A 47 -5.30 -6.13 -1.08
C GLY A 47 -5.19 -5.73 0.40
N VAL A 48 -3.98 -5.48 0.90
CA VAL A 48 -3.75 -5.03 2.28
C VAL A 48 -4.04 -3.53 2.36
N SER A 49 -4.80 -3.14 3.38
CA SER A 49 -5.10 -1.74 3.67
C SER A 49 -4.64 -1.37 5.07
N SER A 50 -4.24 -0.12 5.25
CA SER A 50 -3.92 0.43 6.56
C SER A 50 -4.35 1.89 6.69
N GLN A 51 -4.46 2.37 7.93
CA GLN A 51 -4.98 3.70 8.22
C GLN A 51 -4.12 4.46 9.23
N GLY A 52 -4.10 5.78 9.11
CA GLY A 52 -3.35 6.68 9.98
C GLY A 52 -3.98 8.07 10.09
N PRO A 53 -3.64 8.84 11.14
CA PRO A 53 -4.07 10.23 11.27
C PRO A 53 -3.34 11.17 10.29
N THR A 54 -2.28 10.70 9.64
CA THR A 54 -1.55 11.40 8.57
C THR A 54 -1.29 10.43 7.41
N PRO A 55 -1.00 10.92 6.18
CA PRO A 55 -0.62 10.06 5.06
C PRO A 55 0.63 9.22 5.36
N GLU A 56 1.64 9.81 6.01
CA GLU A 56 2.88 9.11 6.41
C GLU A 56 2.59 8.00 7.41
N ASP A 57 1.71 8.24 8.40
CA ASP A 57 1.31 7.20 9.34
C ASP A 57 0.54 6.06 8.66
N ALA A 58 -0.32 6.37 7.67
CA ALA A 58 -1.04 5.36 6.90
C ALA A 58 -0.07 4.49 6.09
N LEU A 59 0.90 5.08 5.40
CA LEU A 59 1.93 4.36 4.64
C LEU A 59 2.85 3.53 5.53
N ARG A 60 3.32 4.09 6.66
CA ARG A 60 4.14 3.34 7.63
C ARG A 60 3.38 2.11 8.14
N ASN A 61 2.11 2.29 8.51
CA ASN A 61 1.30 1.18 8.99
C ASN A 61 0.98 0.18 7.85
N LEU A 62 0.86 0.63 6.61
CA LEU A 62 0.69 -0.25 5.44
C LEU A 62 1.94 -1.09 5.20
N ALA A 63 3.13 -0.48 5.23
CA ALA A 63 4.40 -1.19 5.05
C ALA A 63 4.59 -2.32 6.08
N GLU A 64 4.25 -2.08 7.36
CA GLU A 64 4.27 -3.12 8.39
C GLU A 64 3.25 -4.25 8.10
N ALA A 65 2.05 -3.88 7.66
CA ALA A 65 1.00 -4.85 7.34
C ALA A 65 1.37 -5.71 6.11
N VAL A 66 1.88 -5.10 5.04
CA VAL A 66 2.36 -5.80 3.83
C VAL A 66 3.53 -6.71 4.16
N ARG A 67 4.49 -6.25 4.98
CA ARG A 67 5.58 -7.09 5.46
C ARG A 67 5.04 -8.31 6.20
N SER A 68 4.12 -8.13 7.14
CA SER A 68 3.51 -9.23 7.88
C SER A 68 2.73 -10.17 6.97
N TYR A 69 2.04 -9.65 5.95
CA TYR A 69 1.32 -10.45 4.95
C TYR A 69 2.29 -11.32 4.13
N ARG A 70 3.39 -10.74 3.64
CA ARG A 70 4.43 -11.46 2.91
C ARG A 70 5.09 -12.53 3.78
N GLU A 71 5.47 -12.21 5.01
CA GLU A 71 6.02 -13.19 5.96
C GLU A 71 5.06 -14.36 6.21
N ALA A 72 3.74 -14.11 6.28
CA ALA A 72 2.74 -15.16 6.46
C ALA A 72 2.48 -15.98 5.17
N THR A 73 2.64 -15.37 3.99
CA THR A 73 2.36 -16.01 2.70
C THR A 73 3.59 -16.75 2.14
N ASP A 74 4.79 -16.25 2.39
CA ASP A 74 6.05 -16.89 1.99
C ASP A 74 6.34 -18.16 2.81
N ASP A 75 5.83 -18.24 4.04
CA ASP A 75 5.93 -19.42 4.92
C ASP A 75 4.78 -20.43 4.68
N ASP A 76 3.94 -20.20 3.67
CA ASP A 76 2.96 -21.16 3.16
C ASP A 76 3.52 -21.87 1.90
N PRO A 77 4.18 -23.03 2.04
CA PRO A 77 4.55 -23.86 0.90
C PRO A 77 3.31 -24.55 0.33
N GLY A 78 2.35 -23.76 -0.19
CA GLY A 78 1.16 -24.22 -0.87
C GLY A 78 0.51 -25.37 -0.12
N ASP A 79 -0.08 -25.03 1.02
CA ASP A 79 -0.89 -25.92 1.83
C ASP A 79 -1.72 -26.86 0.89
N ASP A 80 -1.30 -28.13 0.88
CA ASP A 80 -1.88 -29.25 0.14
C ASP A 80 -3.13 -29.72 0.91
N TRP A 81 -4.08 -28.81 1.10
CA TRP A 81 -5.39 -29.10 1.70
C TRP A 81 -6.38 -29.52 0.59
N LEU A 82 -6.12 -30.72 0.06
CA LEU A 82 -7.12 -31.56 -0.61
C LEU A 82 -8.09 -32.21 0.38
#